data_AF-A0A2S8HV29-F1
#
_entry.id   AF-A0A2S8HV29-F1
#
_cell.length_a   1.000
_cell.length_b   1.000
_cell.length_c   1.000
_cell.angle_alpha   90.00
_cell.angle_beta   90.00
_cell.angle_gamma   90.00
#
_symmetry.space_group_name_H-M   'P 1'
#
loop_
_entity.id
_entity.type
_entity.pdbx_description
1 polymer ?
#
loop_
_entity_poly.entity_id
_entity_poly.type
_entity_poly.pdbx_seq_one_letter_code
_entity_poly.pdbx_strand_id
1 'polypeptide(L)'
;MGFSTTLWEWYGQDEYKRVLAVCEAIPALQFLALTPDLQRRAIPYCPACEAWSEMMLPLNEVLSICGNALPTEIRKRLQGIWELCNSLTEAAFHCDDWFIFDHDEWWPIRTAAVELVGLMELLEINPFLDDLLLDCRNAVRGIKR
;
A
#
# COMPACT_ATOMS: atom_id res chain seq x y z
N MET A 1 -19.42 -2.11 -8.55
CA MET A 1 -19.24 -1.02 -7.57
C MET A 1 -17.75 -0.78 -7.48
N GLY A 2 -17.31 0.47 -7.58
CA GLY A 2 -15.90 0.85 -7.58
C GLY A 2 -15.24 0.66 -6.21
N PHE A 3 -13.91 0.71 -6.19
CA PHE A 3 -13.15 0.68 -4.94
C PHE A 3 -13.39 1.94 -4.11
N SER A 4 -13.46 3.12 -4.76
CA SER A 4 -13.74 4.39 -4.09
C SER A 4 -15.08 4.35 -3.36
N THR A 5 -16.12 3.80 -3.99
CA THR A 5 -17.45 3.63 -3.39
C THR A 5 -17.39 2.76 -2.14
N THR A 6 -16.65 1.65 -2.20
CA THR A 6 -16.47 0.74 -1.07
C THR A 6 -15.78 1.45 0.11
N LEU A 7 -14.75 2.25 -0.18
CA LEU A 7 -14.04 3.04 0.83
C LEU A 7 -14.97 4.06 1.51
N TRP A 8 -15.77 4.78 0.72
CA TRP A 8 -16.73 5.77 1.23
C TRP A 8 -17.86 5.13 2.04
N GLU A 9 -18.33 3.94 1.65
CA GLU A 9 -19.29 3.16 2.43
C GLU A 9 -18.72 2.77 3.80
N TRP A 10 -17.47 2.30 3.87
CA TRP A 10 -16.82 2.03 5.15
C TRP A 10 -16.66 3.28 6.01
N TYR A 11 -16.27 4.39 5.39
CA TYR A 11 -16.16 5.66 6.10
C TYR A 11 -17.52 6.09 6.69
N GLY A 12 -18.60 5.98 5.92
CA GLY A 12 -19.97 6.28 6.39
C GLY A 12 -20.53 5.28 7.41
N GLN A 13 -19.92 4.10 7.55
CA GLN A 13 -20.29 3.05 8.51
C GLN A 13 -19.39 3.05 9.77
N ASP A 14 -18.58 4.09 9.98
CA ASP A 14 -17.61 4.18 11.08
C ASP A 14 -16.57 3.04 11.11
N GLU A 15 -16.33 2.36 9.98
CA GLU A 15 -15.32 1.31 9.82
C GLU A 15 -13.92 1.92 9.65
N TYR A 16 -13.58 2.89 10.50
CA TYR A 16 -12.40 3.74 10.40
C TYR A 16 -11.08 2.97 10.38
N LYS A 17 -11.02 1.79 11.00
CA LYS A 17 -9.82 0.93 10.93
C LYS A 17 -9.54 0.43 9.52
N ARG A 18 -10.58 0.07 8.77
CA ARG A 18 -10.44 -0.39 7.37
C ARG A 18 -10.03 0.76 6.46
N VAL A 19 -10.68 1.91 6.62
CA VAL A 19 -10.37 3.12 5.87
C VAL A 19 -8.94 3.56 6.13
N LEU A 20 -8.53 3.62 7.41
CA LEU A 20 -7.17 3.99 7.80
C LEU A 20 -6.13 3.06 7.18
N ALA A 21 -6.31 1.74 7.30
CA ALA A 21 -5.36 0.77 6.75
C ALA A 21 -5.19 0.94 5.23
N VAL A 22 -6.30 1.14 4.49
CA VAL A 22 -6.25 1.39 3.05
C VAL A 22 -5.53 2.70 2.75
N CYS A 23 -5.86 3.78 3.45
CA CYS A 23 -5.25 5.08 3.23
C CYS A 23 -3.74 5.06 3.52
N GLU A 24 -3.29 4.33 4.54
CA GLU A 24 -1.86 4.17 4.86
C GLU A 24 -1.13 3.31 3.81
N ALA A 25 -1.83 2.36 3.16
CA ALA A 25 -1.27 1.54 2.08
C ALA A 25 -1.25 2.24 0.71
N ILE A 26 -2.00 3.32 0.48
CA ILE A 26 -2.03 4.02 -0.81
C ILE A 26 -0.64 4.58 -1.19
N PRO A 27 0.05 5.36 -0.33
CA PRO A 27 1.41 5.84 -0.61
C PRO A 27 2.39 4.69 -0.84
N ALA A 28 2.27 3.61 -0.08
CA ALA A 28 3.07 2.40 -0.22
C ALA A 28 2.92 1.74 -1.60
N LEU A 29 1.68 1.56 -2.06
CA LEU A 29 1.39 1.03 -3.40
C LEU A 29 1.88 1.96 -4.52
N GLN A 30 1.72 3.27 -4.34
CA GLN A 30 2.24 4.26 -5.29
C GLN A 30 3.76 4.19 -5.36
N PHE A 31 4.46 4.04 -4.23
CA PHE A 31 5.90 3.84 -4.19
C PHE A 31 6.32 2.56 -4.91
N LEU A 32 5.64 1.44 -4.63
CA LEU A 32 5.93 0.16 -5.29
C LEU A 32 5.69 0.21 -6.79
N ALA A 33 4.85 1.12 -7.29
CA ALA A 33 4.60 1.32 -8.72
C ALA A 33 5.64 2.22 -9.43
N LEU A 34 6.56 2.86 -8.69
CA LEU A 34 7.59 3.74 -9.26
C LEU A 34 8.67 2.96 -10.02
N THR A 35 9.41 3.67 -10.87
CA THR A 35 10.63 3.13 -11.48
C THR A 35 11.76 3.01 -10.45
N PRO A 36 12.78 2.14 -10.67
CA PRO A 36 13.88 1.95 -9.73
C PRO A 36 14.55 3.24 -9.25
N ASP A 37 14.85 4.17 -10.17
CA ASP A 37 15.48 5.45 -9.83
C ASP A 37 14.59 6.35 -8.96
N LEU A 38 13.27 6.30 -9.16
CA LEU A 38 12.33 7.06 -8.34
C LEU A 38 12.13 6.41 -6.97
N GLN A 39 12.10 5.08 -6.89
CA GLN A 39 12.09 4.35 -5.62
C GLN A 39 13.33 4.71 -4.79
N ARG A 40 14.51 4.64 -5.40
CA ARG A 40 15.79 4.95 -4.72
C ARG A 40 15.83 6.38 -4.18
N ARG A 41 15.30 7.36 -4.93
CA ARG A 41 15.28 8.78 -4.50
C ARG A 41 14.27 9.08 -3.39
N ALA A 42 13.23 8.27 -3.27
CA ALA A 42 12.19 8.46 -2.28
C ALA A 42 12.54 7.84 -0.92
N ILE A 43 13.55 6.96 -0.86
CA ILE A 43 13.99 6.33 0.38
C ILE A 43 15.10 7.16 1.06
N PRO A 44 14.94 7.55 2.33
CA PRO A 44 15.94 8.37 3.05
C PRO A 44 17.09 7.55 3.65
N TYR A 45 16.84 6.29 4.02
CA TYR A 45 17.77 5.42 4.77
C TYR A 45 17.88 4.04 4.11
N CYS A 46 18.13 2.95 4.82
CA CYS A 46 18.31 1.64 4.18
C CYS A 46 17.10 1.24 3.28
N PRO A 47 17.30 0.93 1.97
CA PRO A 47 16.25 0.45 1.06
C PRO A 47 15.43 -0.67 1.60
N ALA A 48 16.10 -1.72 2.06
CA ALA A 48 15.44 -2.94 2.45
C ALA A 48 14.59 -2.68 3.69
N CYS A 49 15.13 -1.97 4.68
CA CYS A 49 14.40 -1.64 5.89
C CYS A 49 13.18 -0.75 5.60
N GLU A 50 13.37 0.34 4.87
CA GLU A 50 12.32 1.31 4.58
C GLU A 50 11.26 0.74 3.63
N ALA A 51 11.69 0.01 2.59
CA ALA A 51 10.74 -0.67 1.71
C ALA A 51 9.96 -1.75 2.45
N TRP A 52 10.60 -2.51 3.37
CA TRP A 52 9.88 -3.47 4.19
C TRP A 52 8.87 -2.77 5.10
N SER A 53 9.32 -1.86 5.96
CA SER A 53 8.48 -1.30 7.03
C SER A 53 7.41 -0.35 6.53
N GLU A 54 7.76 0.54 5.60
CA GLU A 54 6.88 1.61 5.16
C GLU A 54 6.10 1.26 3.89
N MET A 55 6.54 0.27 3.10
CA MET A 55 5.95 -0.02 1.79
C MET A 55 5.34 -1.41 1.69
N MET A 56 5.99 -2.45 2.22
CA MET A 56 5.49 -3.83 2.11
C MET A 56 4.55 -4.21 3.26
N LEU A 57 4.91 -3.88 4.51
CA LEU A 57 4.08 -4.22 5.67
C LEU A 57 2.65 -3.63 5.61
N PRO A 58 2.42 -2.38 5.15
CA PRO A 58 1.07 -1.85 5.04
C PRO A 58 0.14 -2.69 4.14
N LEU A 59 0.69 -3.40 3.15
CA LEU A 59 -0.11 -4.30 2.30
C LEU A 59 -0.68 -5.49 3.11
N ASN A 60 0.16 -6.07 3.97
CA ASN A 60 -0.25 -7.14 4.87
C ASN A 60 -1.26 -6.63 5.92
N GLU A 61 -1.09 -5.41 6.41
CA GLU A 61 -2.05 -4.80 7.33
C GLU A 61 -3.44 -4.66 6.70
N VAL A 62 -3.52 -4.19 5.45
CA VAL A 62 -4.79 -4.14 4.70
C VAL A 62 -5.39 -5.53 4.52
N LEU A 63 -4.60 -6.54 4.16
CA LEU A 63 -5.09 -7.92 4.02
C LEU A 63 -5.63 -8.47 5.35
N SER A 64 -4.96 -8.18 6.46
CA SER A 64 -5.34 -8.61 7.80
C SER A 64 -6.60 -7.90 8.32
N ILE A 65 -6.67 -6.58 8.18
CA ILE A 65 -7.75 -5.74 8.72
C ILE A 65 -9.01 -5.83 7.86
N CYS A 66 -8.86 -5.74 6.55
CA CYS A 66 -10.01 -5.68 5.64
C CYS A 66 -10.45 -7.07 5.20
N GLY A 67 -9.54 -8.02 5.02
CA GLY A 67 -9.85 -9.42 4.72
C GLY A 67 -10.92 -9.59 3.63
N ASN A 68 -12.04 -10.23 3.98
CA ASN A 68 -13.14 -10.47 3.04
C ASN A 68 -13.99 -9.24 2.70
N ALA A 69 -13.81 -8.11 3.40
CA ALA A 69 -14.51 -6.87 3.08
C ALA A 69 -14.00 -6.26 1.77
N LEU A 70 -12.71 -6.47 1.43
CA LEU A 70 -12.15 -5.96 0.17
C LEU A 70 -12.88 -6.56 -1.05
N PRO A 71 -13.08 -5.76 -2.12
CA PRO A 71 -13.49 -6.30 -3.41
C PRO A 71 -12.56 -7.44 -3.83
N THR A 72 -13.14 -8.54 -4.32
CA THR A 72 -12.40 -9.80 -4.55
C THR A 72 -11.18 -9.60 -5.45
N GLU A 73 -11.29 -8.79 -6.49
CA GLU A 73 -10.18 -8.52 -7.41
C GLU A 73 -9.05 -7.74 -6.72
N ILE A 74 -9.38 -6.67 -6.00
CA ILE A 74 -8.41 -5.86 -5.23
C ILE A 74 -7.67 -6.75 -4.21
N ARG A 75 -8.41 -7.57 -3.47
CA ARG A 75 -7.84 -8.50 -2.50
C ARG A 75 -6.86 -9.48 -3.14
N LYS A 76 -7.23 -10.09 -4.27
CA LYS A 76 -6.38 -11.06 -4.99
C LYS A 76 -5.10 -10.39 -5.49
N ARG A 77 -5.21 -9.19 -6.07
CA ARG A 77 -4.04 -8.43 -6.57
C ARG A 77 -3.11 -8.04 -5.44
N LEU A 78 -3.67 -7.53 -4.34
CA LEU A 78 -2.90 -7.16 -3.16
C LEU A 78 -2.19 -8.37 -2.54
N GLN A 79 -2.89 -9.51 -2.42
CA GLN A 79 -2.32 -10.78 -1.97
C GLN A 79 -1.16 -11.22 -2.87
N GLY A 80 -1.32 -11.11 -4.19
CA GLY A 80 -0.25 -11.44 -5.14
C GLY A 80 0.98 -10.54 -4.99
N ILE A 81 0.80 -9.23 -4.79
CA ILE A 81 1.92 -8.31 -4.51
C ILE A 81 2.62 -8.72 -3.22
N TRP A 82 1.85 -8.99 -2.16
CA TRP A 82 2.41 -9.42 -0.88
C TRP A 82 3.23 -10.72 -1.01
N GLU A 83 2.74 -11.69 -1.77
CA GLU A 83 3.46 -12.95 -2.05
C GLU A 83 4.75 -12.72 -2.85
N LEU A 84 4.74 -11.81 -3.83
CA LEU A 84 5.94 -11.42 -4.57
C LEU A 84 6.97 -10.77 -3.66
N CYS A 85 6.55 -9.85 -2.77
CA CYS A 85 7.44 -9.23 -1.78
C CYS A 85 8.10 -10.27 -0.87
N ASN A 86 7.35 -11.28 -0.41
CA ASN A 86 7.87 -12.35 0.45
C ASN A 86 8.70 -13.41 -0.30
N SER A 87 8.70 -13.36 -1.63
CA SER A 87 9.46 -14.28 -2.49
C SER A 87 10.77 -13.68 -2.99
N LEU A 88 11.07 -12.41 -2.65
CA LEU A 88 12.34 -11.77 -2.98
C LEU A 88 13.49 -12.57 -2.36
N THR A 89 14.48 -12.88 -3.20
CA THR A 89 15.68 -13.56 -2.73
C THR A 89 16.57 -12.61 -1.94
N GLU A 90 17.50 -13.16 -1.15
CA GLU A 90 18.53 -12.37 -0.46
C GLU A 90 19.32 -11.49 -1.44
N ALA A 91 19.53 -11.94 -2.69
CA ALA A 91 20.22 -11.13 -3.70
C ALA A 91 19.39 -9.92 -4.18
N ALA A 92 18.07 -10.04 -4.14
CA ALA A 92 17.15 -8.98 -4.54
C ALA A 92 16.76 -8.05 -3.39
N PHE A 93 17.02 -8.46 -2.14
CA PHE A 93 16.52 -7.77 -0.96
C PHE A 93 17.41 -7.98 0.26
N HIS A 94 18.37 -7.07 0.47
CA HIS A 94 19.27 -7.15 1.62
C HIS A 94 19.75 -5.79 2.15
N CYS A 95 20.30 -5.85 3.36
CA CYS A 95 21.11 -4.82 4.01
C CYS A 95 22.13 -4.17 3.06
N ASP A 96 22.32 -2.85 3.10
CA ASP A 96 23.49 -2.18 2.51
C ASP A 96 23.59 -2.16 0.97
N ASP A 97 22.54 -2.54 0.25
CA ASP A 97 22.46 -2.35 -1.21
C ASP A 97 21.46 -1.25 -1.59
N TRP A 98 21.99 -0.12 -2.08
CA TRP A 98 21.19 1.00 -2.58
C TRP A 98 20.48 0.72 -3.91
N PHE A 99 20.83 -0.36 -4.61
CA PHE A 99 20.38 -0.72 -5.94
C PHE A 99 19.48 -1.96 -5.97
N ILE A 100 18.95 -2.40 -4.82
CA ILE A 100 18.01 -3.54 -4.76
C ILE A 100 16.85 -3.38 -5.75
N PHE A 101 16.36 -2.14 -5.96
CA PHE A 101 15.24 -1.86 -6.86
C PHE A 101 15.57 -2.13 -8.33
N ASP A 102 16.84 -2.14 -8.72
CA ASP A 102 17.28 -2.46 -10.08
C ASP A 102 17.28 -3.96 -10.36
N HIS A 103 17.18 -4.80 -9.32
CA HIS A 103 17.11 -6.24 -9.48
C HIS A 103 15.81 -6.66 -10.20
N ASP A 104 15.92 -7.64 -11.10
CA ASP A 104 14.82 -8.07 -11.97
C ASP A 104 13.61 -8.62 -11.17
N GLU A 105 13.84 -9.16 -9.98
CA GLU A 105 12.77 -9.65 -9.10
C GLU A 105 11.81 -8.54 -8.59
N TRP A 106 12.22 -7.27 -8.63
CA TRP A 106 11.35 -6.15 -8.31
C TRP A 106 10.41 -5.77 -9.46
N TRP A 107 10.70 -6.22 -10.68
CA TRP A 107 9.86 -5.90 -11.84
C TRP A 107 8.42 -6.43 -11.69
N PRO A 108 8.18 -7.71 -11.34
CA PRO A 108 6.83 -8.21 -11.09
C PRO A 108 6.06 -7.42 -10.02
N ILE A 109 6.74 -7.00 -8.94
CA ILE A 109 6.13 -6.19 -7.87
C ILE A 109 5.66 -4.85 -8.43
N ARG A 110 6.52 -4.16 -9.18
CA ARG A 110 6.17 -2.89 -9.82
C ARG A 110 5.01 -3.02 -10.78
N THR A 111 5.03 -4.02 -11.67
CA THR A 111 3.95 -4.24 -12.63
C THR A 111 2.62 -4.49 -11.93
N ALA A 112 2.62 -5.36 -10.92
CA ALA A 112 1.40 -5.66 -10.15
C ALA A 112 0.90 -4.45 -9.35
N ALA A 113 1.80 -3.63 -8.80
CA ALA A 113 1.43 -2.39 -8.11
C ALA A 113 0.83 -1.35 -9.07
N VAL A 114 1.40 -1.16 -10.26
CA VAL A 114 0.83 -0.29 -11.31
C VAL A 114 -0.59 -0.72 -11.68
N GLU A 115 -0.80 -2.02 -11.90
CA GLU A 115 -2.11 -2.57 -12.21
C GLU A 115 -3.12 -2.33 -11.07
N LEU A 116 -2.72 -2.59 -9.82
CA LEU A 116 -3.58 -2.40 -8.65
C LEU A 116 -3.94 -0.92 -8.44
N VAL A 117 -2.96 -0.02 -8.55
CA VAL A 117 -3.18 1.43 -8.47
C VAL A 117 -4.19 1.89 -9.53
N GLY A 118 -4.13 1.34 -10.74
CA GLY A 118 -5.11 1.61 -11.79
C GLY A 118 -6.54 1.18 -11.47
N LEU A 119 -6.70 0.13 -10.64
CA LEU A 119 -8.01 -0.39 -10.21
C LEU A 119 -8.60 0.34 -8.99
N MET A 120 -7.76 0.97 -8.16
CA MET A 120 -8.19 1.59 -6.91
C MET A 120 -8.82 2.98 -7.07
N GLU A 121 -9.02 3.46 -8.31
CA GLU A 121 -9.71 4.74 -8.57
C GLU A 121 -9.07 5.92 -7.80
N LEU A 122 -7.74 5.92 -7.66
CA LEU A 122 -7.05 6.85 -6.74
C LEU A 122 -7.28 8.34 -7.04
N LEU A 123 -7.68 8.69 -8.27
CA LEU A 123 -8.08 10.06 -8.61
C LEU A 123 -9.29 10.55 -7.80
N GLU A 124 -10.15 9.64 -7.35
CA GLU A 124 -11.34 9.94 -6.54
C GLU A 124 -11.03 9.96 -5.04
N ILE A 125 -9.91 9.35 -4.62
CA ILE A 125 -9.52 9.21 -3.20
C ILE A 125 -8.45 10.22 -2.81
N ASN A 126 -7.43 10.42 -3.66
CA ASN A 126 -6.27 11.27 -3.38
C ASN A 126 -6.63 12.69 -2.89
N PRO A 127 -7.65 13.39 -3.43
CA PRO A 127 -8.02 14.72 -2.94
C PRO A 127 -8.43 14.76 -1.46
N PHE A 128 -8.81 13.62 -0.88
CA PHE A 128 -9.29 13.49 0.49
C PHE A 128 -8.36 12.66 1.38
N LEU A 129 -7.21 12.20 0.86
CA LEU A 129 -6.37 11.21 1.54
C LEU A 129 -5.86 11.72 2.90
N ASP A 130 -5.37 12.96 2.95
CA ASP A 130 -4.85 13.55 4.19
C ASP A 130 -5.94 13.73 5.25
N ASP A 131 -7.13 14.17 4.84
CA ASP A 131 -8.28 14.33 5.71
C ASP A 131 -8.76 12.97 6.24
N LEU A 132 -8.86 11.95 5.38
CA LEU A 132 -9.23 10.59 5.76
C LEU A 132 -8.23 9.98 6.74
N LEU A 133 -6.92 10.16 6.50
CA LEU A 133 -5.87 9.71 7.40
C LEU A 133 -6.00 10.35 8.78
N LEU A 134 -6.16 11.67 8.83
CA LEU A 134 -6.29 12.40 10.09
C LEU A 134 -7.56 11.97 10.85
N ASP A 135 -8.69 11.91 10.15
CA ASP A 135 -10.00 11.62 10.73
C ASP A 135 -10.07 10.21 11.27
N CYS A 136 -9.70 9.23 10.45
CA CYS A 136 -9.74 7.83 10.84
C CYS A 136 -8.73 7.56 11.97
N ARG A 137 -7.54 8.18 11.94
CA ARG A 137 -6.54 8.03 13.00
C ARG A 137 -7.04 8.60 14.33
N ASN A 138 -7.69 9.76 14.32
CA ASN A 138 -8.28 10.36 15.52
C ASN A 138 -9.43 9.48 16.06
N ALA A 139 -10.31 9.00 15.17
CA ALA A 139 -11.41 8.12 15.54
C ALA A 139 -10.91 6.80 16.18
N VAL A 140 -9.90 6.16 15.57
CA VAL A 140 -9.30 4.92 16.09
C VAL A 140 -8.62 5.14 17.45
N ARG A 141 -8.03 6.32 17.68
CA ARG A 141 -7.40 6.70 18.97
C ARG A 141 -8.40 7.22 20.01
N GLY A 142 -9.68 7.37 19.65
CA GLY A 142 -10.71 7.94 20.52
C GLY A 142 -10.55 9.44 20.79
N ILE A 143 -9.79 10.15 19.94
CA ILE A 143 -9.63 11.60 20.02
C ILE A 143 -10.85 12.21 19.34
N LYS A 144 -11.70 12.90 20.12
CA LYS A 144 -12.86 13.60 19.58
C LYS A 144 -12.41 14.85 18.81
N ARG A 145 -12.96 15.03 17.61
CA ARG A 145 -12.92 16.31 16.88
C ARG A 145 -13.60 17.42 17.67
#